data_AF-A0A954Y3I8-F1
#
_entry.id   AF-A0A954Y3I8-F1
#
_cell.length_a   1.000
_cell.length_b   1.000
_cell.length_c   1.000
_cell.angle_alpha   90.00
_cell.angle_beta   90.00
_cell.angle_gamma   90.00
#
_symmetry.space_group_name_H-M   'P 1'
#
loop_
_entity.id
_entity.type
_entity.pdbx_description
1 polymer ?
#
loop_
_entity_poly.entity_id
_entity_poly.type
_entity_poly.pdbx_seq_one_letter_code
_entity_poly.pdbx_strand_id
1 'polypeptide(L)'
;MLPSPLKHARVVPFDTDNEGNLYLLDFGDNFFSGPGAGGIFRLSPVLPGDFNSDGQVDVADYTLWRDSLGATCTQGDYLTWRNHNGETTGTSAELPTPEPGALVLLLAGATSAALRKPQGCQPDEQQGRGRLRRRVQGP
;
A
#
# COMPACT_ATOMS: atom_id res chain seq x y z
N MET A 1 43.39 -34.80 22.66
CA MET A 1 42.41 -33.74 23.01
C MET A 1 41.77 -33.24 21.73
N LEU A 2 40.53 -33.61 21.46
CA LEU A 2 39.77 -33.09 20.31
C LEU A 2 39.11 -31.77 20.75
N PRO A 3 39.09 -30.72 19.91
CA PRO A 3 38.35 -29.51 20.21
C PRO A 3 36.85 -29.86 20.32
N SER A 4 36.20 -29.38 21.37
CA SER A 4 34.75 -29.52 21.55
C SER A 4 34.00 -28.91 20.36
N PRO A 5 32.90 -29.52 19.88
CA PRO A 5 32.11 -28.93 18.81
C PRO A 5 31.55 -27.58 19.27
N LEU A 6 31.71 -26.56 18.43
CA LEU A 6 31.11 -25.24 18.63
C LEU A 6 29.59 -25.43 18.81
N LYS A 7 29.05 -24.99 19.96
CA LYS A 7 27.60 -24.85 20.13
C LYS A 7 27.16 -23.73 19.18
N HIS A 8 26.64 -24.11 18.02
CA HIS A 8 26.01 -23.16 17.13
C HIS A 8 24.67 -22.76 17.76
N ALA A 9 24.53 -21.50 18.15
CA ALA A 9 23.24 -20.93 18.52
C ALA A 9 22.31 -21.07 17.31
N ARG A 10 21.22 -21.84 17.46
CA ARG A 10 20.27 -22.12 16.38
C ARG A 10 19.15 -21.09 16.46
N VAL A 11 19.32 -19.96 15.80
CA VAL A 11 18.23 -19.01 15.54
C VAL A 11 17.39 -19.57 14.40
N VAL A 12 16.11 -19.82 14.65
CA VAL A 12 15.14 -20.19 13.59
C VAL A 12 14.02 -19.16 13.56
N PRO A 13 13.72 -18.54 12.39
CA PRO A 13 12.47 -17.82 12.22
C PRO A 13 11.33 -18.83 12.31
N PHE A 14 10.35 -18.60 13.19
CA PHE A 14 9.29 -19.58 13.45
C PHE A 14 7.96 -19.21 12.80
N ASP A 15 7.69 -17.92 12.61
CA ASP A 15 6.51 -17.46 11.88
C ASP A 15 6.60 -15.94 11.59
N THR A 16 5.71 -15.48 10.73
CA THR A 16 5.39 -14.07 10.52
C THR A 16 3.93 -13.85 10.93
N ASP A 17 3.60 -12.82 11.71
CA ASP A 17 2.20 -12.55 12.03
C ASP A 17 1.41 -11.98 10.82
N ASN A 18 0.12 -11.70 11.01
CA ASN A 18 -0.74 -11.11 9.99
C ASN A 18 -0.33 -9.69 9.56
N GLU A 19 0.59 -9.06 10.29
CA GLU A 19 1.13 -7.73 10.02
C GLU A 19 2.51 -7.79 9.36
N GLY A 20 3.08 -8.98 9.15
CA GLY A 20 4.41 -9.11 8.54
C GLY A 20 5.57 -9.09 9.54
N ASN A 21 5.29 -9.06 10.86
CA ASN A 21 6.33 -8.96 11.87
C ASN A 21 7.04 -10.30 12.05
N LEU A 22 8.37 -10.26 12.02
CA LEU A 22 9.22 -11.42 12.30
C LEU A 22 9.46 -11.55 13.80
N TYR A 23 9.39 -12.77 14.29
CA TYR A 23 9.70 -13.08 15.68
C TYR A 23 10.81 -14.12 15.79
N LEU A 24 11.64 -13.99 16.83
CA LEU A 24 12.68 -14.93 17.20
C LEU A 24 12.38 -15.52 18.57
N LEU A 25 12.62 -16.81 18.74
CA LEU A 25 12.67 -17.46 20.05
C LEU A 25 14.12 -17.53 20.53
N ASP A 26 14.36 -17.03 21.73
CA ASP A 26 15.56 -17.30 22.52
C ASP A 26 15.24 -18.39 23.56
N PHE A 27 16.06 -19.43 23.61
CA PHE A 27 15.88 -20.54 24.53
C PHE A 27 16.73 -20.39 25.81
N GLY A 28 17.34 -19.23 26.03
CA GLY A 28 18.16 -18.93 27.21
C GLY A 28 19.60 -19.45 27.09
N ASP A 29 20.13 -19.52 25.88
CA ASP A 29 21.46 -20.01 25.55
C ASP A 29 22.51 -18.90 25.37
N ASN A 30 22.22 -17.68 25.85
CA ASN A 30 23.06 -16.47 25.83
C ASN A 30 23.11 -15.71 24.51
N PHE A 31 22.17 -15.94 23.59
CA PHE A 31 22.21 -15.24 22.31
C PHE A 31 21.68 -13.79 22.39
N PHE A 32 20.51 -13.59 23.01
CA PHE A 32 19.95 -12.24 23.24
C PHE A 32 19.73 -11.95 24.73
N SER A 33 19.36 -12.99 25.48
CA SER A 33 19.07 -12.92 26.91
C SER A 33 20.13 -13.70 27.67
N GLY A 34 20.44 -13.29 28.91
CA GLY A 34 21.38 -14.01 29.77
C GLY A 34 21.01 -15.49 29.96
N PRO A 35 21.93 -16.32 30.49
CA PRO A 35 21.74 -17.76 30.55
C PRO A 35 20.53 -18.12 31.41
N GLY A 36 19.63 -18.94 30.87
CA GLY A 36 18.40 -19.38 31.55
C GLY A 36 17.21 -18.42 31.43
N ALA A 37 17.35 -17.29 30.75
CA ALA A 37 16.23 -16.41 30.41
C ALA A 37 15.83 -16.65 28.94
N GLY A 38 14.80 -17.47 28.69
CA GLY A 38 14.21 -17.57 27.35
C GLY A 38 13.18 -16.47 27.09
N GLY A 39 12.91 -16.15 25.83
CA GLY A 39 11.96 -15.10 25.46
C GLY A 39 11.55 -15.13 23.98
N ILE A 40 10.48 -14.41 23.66
CA ILE A 40 10.06 -14.14 22.28
C ILE A 40 10.42 -12.67 21.99
N PHE A 41 11.14 -12.44 20.90
CA PHE A 41 11.59 -11.12 20.47
C PHE A 41 10.99 -10.79 19.11
N ARG A 42 10.41 -9.59 18.95
CA ARG A 42 10.02 -9.05 17.65
C ARG A 42 11.22 -8.36 17.01
N LEU A 43 11.52 -8.71 15.77
CA LEU A 43 12.47 -7.99 14.94
C LEU A 43 11.78 -6.74 14.38
N SER A 44 12.27 -5.56 14.77
CA SER A 44 11.86 -4.29 14.16
C SER A 44 12.96 -3.81 13.21
N PRO A 45 12.66 -3.53 11.94
CA PRO A 45 13.61 -2.86 11.05
C PRO A 45 13.92 -1.46 11.62
N VAL A 46 15.20 -1.12 11.73
CA VAL A 46 15.60 0.23 12.14
C VAL A 46 15.59 1.13 10.91
N LEU A 47 14.77 2.18 10.93
CA LEU A 47 14.79 3.22 9.91
C LEU A 47 15.83 4.29 10.28
N PRO A 48 16.68 4.73 9.35
CA PRO A 48 17.54 5.88 9.60
C PRO A 48 16.68 7.12 9.89
N GLY A 49 16.88 7.75 11.04
CA GLY A 49 16.11 8.93 11.45
C GLY A 49 14.88 8.64 12.31
N ASP A 50 14.52 7.36 12.51
CA ASP A 50 13.56 6.92 13.53
C ASP A 50 14.29 6.86 14.88
N PHE A 51 14.17 7.94 15.63
CA PHE A 51 14.89 8.12 16.90
C PHE A 51 14.11 7.56 18.08
N ASN A 52 12.79 7.45 17.97
CA ASN A 52 11.95 6.84 19.01
C ASN A 52 11.77 5.31 18.82
N SER A 53 12.26 4.75 17.71
CA SER A 53 12.19 3.34 17.32
C SER A 53 10.76 2.80 17.18
N ASP A 54 9.83 3.65 16.75
CA ASP A 54 8.42 3.26 16.56
C ASP A 54 8.12 2.70 15.16
N GLY A 55 9.12 2.66 14.28
CA GLY A 55 9.02 2.15 12.93
C GLY A 55 8.52 3.16 11.91
N GLN A 56 8.45 4.44 12.27
CA GLN A 56 8.12 5.57 11.40
C GLN A 56 9.15 6.69 11.60
N VAL A 57 9.39 7.49 10.56
CA VAL A 57 10.24 8.68 10.65
C VAL A 57 9.37 9.93 10.54
N ASP A 58 8.93 10.48 11.66
CA ASP A 58 7.92 11.54 11.69
C ASP A 58 8.31 12.76 12.54
N VAL A 59 7.32 13.59 12.88
CA VAL A 59 7.54 14.82 13.66
C VAL A 59 7.91 14.51 15.12
N ALA A 60 7.49 13.38 15.68
CA ALA A 60 7.88 12.94 17.01
C ALA A 60 9.40 12.70 17.08
N ASP A 61 10.00 12.11 16.04
CA ASP A 61 11.45 11.96 15.95
C ASP A 61 12.17 13.30 15.89
N TYR A 62 11.61 14.26 15.14
CA TYR A 62 12.17 15.61 15.11
C TYR A 62 12.20 16.23 16.51
N THR A 63 11.12 16.10 17.29
CA THR A 63 11.11 16.60 18.66
C THR A 63 12.14 15.90 19.54
N LEU A 64 12.31 14.58 19.38
CA LEU A 64 13.30 13.84 20.15
C LEU A 64 14.74 14.26 19.79
N TRP A 65 15.02 14.46 18.51
CA TRP A 65 16.30 15.01 18.04
C TRP A 65 16.59 16.38 18.64
N ARG A 66 15.58 17.28 18.65
CA ARG A 66 15.72 18.63 19.21
C ARG A 66 16.06 18.58 20.69
N ASP A 67 15.39 17.73 21.44
CA ASP A 67 15.60 17.59 22.89
C ASP A 67 16.92 16.90 23.23
N SER A 68 17.44 16.08 22.30
CA SER A 68 18.67 15.30 22.47
C SER A 68 19.92 15.94 21.84
N LEU A 69 19.77 17.12 21.23
CA LEU A 69 20.85 17.79 20.49
C LEU A 69 22.01 18.18 21.41
N GLY A 70 23.20 17.66 21.13
CA GLY A 70 24.42 17.88 21.91
C GLY A 70 24.62 16.91 23.08
N ALA A 71 23.65 16.04 23.37
CA ALA A 71 23.78 14.97 24.36
C ALA A 71 24.02 13.62 23.67
N THR A 72 23.04 13.14 22.92
CA THR A 72 23.07 11.86 22.21
C THR A 72 22.88 12.02 20.71
N CYS A 73 22.36 13.17 20.26
CA CYS A 73 22.20 13.49 18.84
C CYS A 73 23.09 14.66 18.43
N THR A 74 23.49 14.67 17.16
CA THR A 74 24.32 15.67 16.51
C THR A 74 23.52 16.46 15.48
N GLN A 75 24.11 17.54 14.98
CA GLN A 75 23.54 18.28 13.86
C GLN A 75 23.51 17.46 12.56
N GLY A 76 24.39 16.46 12.42
CA GLY A 76 24.39 15.55 11.28
C GLY A 76 23.17 14.63 11.25
N ASP A 77 22.68 14.21 12.42
CA ASP A 77 21.53 13.31 12.55
C ASP A 77 20.23 13.96 12.05
N TYR A 78 20.15 15.29 12.10
CA TYR A 78 19.07 16.03 11.47
C TYR A 78 19.00 15.82 9.94
N LEU A 79 20.15 15.70 9.27
CA LEU A 79 20.17 15.41 7.84
C LEU A 79 19.66 14.00 7.57
N THR A 80 19.98 13.04 8.45
CA THR A 80 19.42 11.69 8.40
C THR A 80 17.90 11.74 8.52
N TRP A 81 17.36 12.33 9.60
CA TRP A 81 15.91 12.49 9.75
C TRP A 81 15.27 13.20 8.55
N ARG A 82 15.86 14.31 8.09
CA ARG A 82 15.32 15.08 6.97
C ARG A 82 15.25 14.26 5.67
N ASN A 83 16.26 13.44 5.39
CA ASN A 83 16.31 12.65 4.17
C ASN A 83 15.33 11.47 4.19
N HIS A 84 14.97 10.99 5.39
CA HIS A 84 14.13 9.81 5.59
C HIS A 84 12.73 10.15 6.11
N ASN A 85 12.39 11.43 6.27
CA ASN A 85 11.10 11.85 6.82
C ASN A 85 9.93 11.32 5.96
N GLY A 86 8.97 10.67 6.62
CA GLY A 86 7.83 10.00 5.99
C GLY A 86 8.09 8.53 5.62
N GLU A 87 9.28 7.99 5.85
CA GLU A 87 9.52 6.56 5.72
C GLU A 87 8.82 5.79 6.86
N THR A 88 8.21 4.66 6.51
CA THR A 88 7.53 3.76 7.46
C THR A 88 7.89 2.31 7.14
N THR A 89 8.11 1.50 8.18
CA THR A 89 8.45 0.06 8.03
C THR A 89 7.27 -0.78 7.55
N GLY A 90 6.04 -0.30 7.75
CA GLY A 90 4.82 -0.90 7.23
C GLY A 90 4.42 -0.30 5.89
N THR A 91 4.35 -1.13 4.84
CA THR A 91 3.48 -0.84 3.69
C THR A 91 2.03 -1.02 4.14
N SER A 92 1.44 0.05 4.70
CA SER A 92 -0.01 0.16 4.66
C SER A 92 -0.39 0.20 3.19
N ALA A 93 -1.09 -0.83 2.71
CA ALA A 93 -1.70 -0.81 1.39
C ALA A 93 -2.75 0.30 1.41
N GLU A 94 -2.36 1.49 0.98
CA GLU A 94 -3.29 2.60 0.81
C GLU A 94 -4.30 2.14 -0.24
N LEU A 95 -5.53 1.85 0.21
CA LEU A 95 -6.63 1.62 -0.72
C LEU A 95 -6.68 2.84 -1.64
N PRO A 96 -6.78 2.66 -2.96
CA PRO A 96 -6.75 3.78 -3.90
C PRO A 96 -7.77 4.82 -3.47
N THR A 97 -7.28 5.91 -2.89
CA THR A 97 -8.10 7.02 -2.45
C THR A 97 -8.70 7.60 -3.72
N PRO A 98 -10.04 7.63 -3.88
CA PRO A 98 -10.65 8.14 -5.10
C PRO A 98 -10.16 9.57 -5.31
N GLU A 99 -9.36 9.79 -6.35
CA GLU A 99 -8.74 11.09 -6.57
C GLU A 99 -9.84 12.16 -6.70
N PRO A 100 -9.62 13.40 -6.23
CA PRO A 100 -10.60 14.48 -6.34
C PRO A 100 -11.08 14.72 -7.78
N GLY A 101 -10.31 14.31 -8.79
CA GLY A 101 -10.69 14.36 -10.21
C GLY A 101 -11.77 13.36 -10.63
N ALA A 102 -11.96 12.25 -9.91
CA ALA A 102 -12.98 11.24 -10.25
C ALA A 102 -14.40 11.84 -10.17
N LEU A 103 -14.65 12.74 -9.22
CA LEU A 103 -15.91 13.47 -9.11
C LEU A 103 -16.12 14.44 -10.29
N VAL A 104 -15.06 15.10 -10.75
CA VAL A 104 -15.12 16.03 -11.88
C VAL A 104 -15.45 15.32 -13.19
N LEU A 105 -14.85 14.14 -13.43
CA LEU A 105 -15.14 13.34 -14.63
C LEU A 105 -16.56 12.75 -14.62
N LEU A 106 -17.09 12.37 -13.46
CA LEU A 106 -18.46 11.87 -13.31
C LEU A 106 -19.49 12.96 -13.61
N LEU A 107 -19.25 14.18 -13.13
CA LEU A 107 -20.09 15.34 -13.41
C LEU A 107 -20.01 15.77 -14.88
N ALA A 108 -18.82 15.74 -15.48
CA ALA A 108 -18.63 16.06 -16.91
C ALA A 108 -19.25 15.02 -17.85
N GLY A 109 -19.24 13.74 -17.47
CA GLY A 109 -19.89 12.66 -18.21
C GLY A 109 -21.42 12.76 -18.17
N ALA A 110 -21.99 13.10 -17.01
CA ALA A 110 -23.43 13.22 -16.83
C ALA A 110 -24.05 14.36 -17.66
N THR A 111 -23.37 15.51 -17.75
CA THR A 111 -23.82 16.64 -18.57
C THR A 111 -23.75 16.34 -20.06
N SER A 112 -22.72 15.61 -20.51
CA SER A 112 -22.55 15.19 -21.90
C SER A 112 -23.64 14.21 -22.35
N ALA A 113 -24.07 13.30 -21.46
CA ALA A 113 -25.17 12.39 -21.73
C ALA A 113 -26.54 13.09 -21.75
N ALA A 114 -26.76 14.09 -20.90
CA ALA A 114 -28.00 14.85 -20.84
C ALA A 114 -28.21 15.77 -22.07
N LEU A 115 -27.14 16.21 -22.73
CA LEU A 115 -27.18 17.05 -23.93
C LEU A 115 -27.34 16.26 -25.23
N ARG A 116 -27.28 14.91 -25.17
CA ARG A 116 -27.46 14.07 -26.36
C ARG A 116 -28.93 14.05 -26.77
N LYS A 117 -29.30 14.97 -27.64
CA LYS A 117 -30.62 15.05 -28.30
C LYS A 117 -30.96 13.68 -28.91
N PRO A 118 -32.11 13.05 -28.57
CA PRO A 118 -32.54 11.82 -29.22
C PRO A 118 -32.79 12.11 -30.69
N GLN A 119 -31.99 11.49 -31.57
CA GLN A 119 -32.31 11.47 -33.00
C GLN A 119 -33.56 10.61 -33.15
N GLY A 120 -34.71 11.26 -33.34
CA GLY A 120 -35.96 10.57 -33.57
C GLY A 120 -35.83 9.63 -34.76
N CYS A 121 -36.26 8.38 -34.58
CA CYS A 121 -36.59 7.49 -35.68
C CYS A 121 -37.44 8.26 -36.70
N GLN A 122 -36.89 8.47 -37.90
CA GLN A 122 -37.68 8.90 -39.04
C GLN A 122 -38.59 7.70 -39.41
N PRO A 123 -39.93 7.84 -39.43
CA PRO A 123 -40.78 6.77 -39.89
C PRO A 123 -40.55 6.56 -41.39
N ASP A 124 -40.27 5.31 -41.75
CA ASP A 124 -39.99 4.83 -43.09
C ASP A 124 -41.19 5.15 -44.01
N GLU A 125 -40.93 5.96 -45.03
CA GLU A 125 -41.92 6.43 -46.00
C GLU A 125 -42.39 5.25 -46.86
N GLN A 126 -43.71 5.04 -46.83
CA GLN A 126 -44.45 3.98 -47.51
C GLN A 126 -44.25 4.01 -49.04
N GLN A 127 -43.22 3.33 -49.56
CA GLN A 127 -43.15 3.00 -50.98
C GLN A 127 -43.98 1.74 -51.29
N GLY A 128 -45.29 1.98 -51.38
CA GLY A 128 -46.32 1.00 -51.67
C GLY A 128 -46.04 0.18 -52.93
N ARG A 129 -45.80 -1.12 -52.71
CA ARG A 129 -45.90 -2.18 -53.72
C ARG A 129 -47.32 -2.28 -54.24
N GLY A 130 -47.61 -1.58 -55.34
CA GLY A 130 -48.77 -1.84 -56.19
C GLY A 130 -48.61 -3.16 -56.97
N ARG A 131 -48.78 -4.31 -56.30
CA ARG A 131 -49.21 -5.55 -56.97
C ARG A 131 -50.73 -5.60 -56.92
N LEU A 132 -51.35 -6.03 -58.03
CA LEU A 132 -52.77 -6.38 -58.31
C LEU A 132 -53.25 -5.54 -59.53
N ARG A 133 -53.74 -6.06 -60.68
CA ARG A 133 -54.39 -7.34 -61.01
C ARG A 133 -54.28 -7.70 -62.50
N ARG A 134 -54.51 -8.99 -62.76
CA ARG A 134 -54.92 -9.65 -64.01
C ARG A 134 -55.96 -8.89 -64.86
N ARG A 135 -55.81 -9.00 -66.20
CA ARG A 135 -56.84 -9.16 -67.27
C ARG A 135 -56.12 -9.95 -68.39
N VAL A 136 -56.45 -11.17 -68.83
CA VAL A 136 -57.66 -11.75 -69.48
C VAL A 136 -58.07 -11.07 -70.80
N GLN A 137 -57.79 -11.80 -71.92
CA GLN A 137 -58.39 -11.89 -73.28
C GLN A 137 -58.86 -10.61 -74.00
N GLY A 138 -58.40 -10.29 -75.22
CA GLY A 138 -58.74 -10.91 -76.54
C GLY A 138 -59.53 -9.85 -77.37
N PRO A 139 -59.83 -9.99 -78.69
CA PRO A 139 -59.51 -11.04 -79.66
C PRO A 139 -58.24 -10.80 -80.51
#